data_AF-A0A212SVS2-F1
#
_entry.id   AF-A0A212SVS2-F1
#
_cell.length_a   1.000
_cell.length_b   1.000
_cell.length_c   1.000
_cell.angle_alpha   90.00
_cell.angle_beta   90.00
_cell.angle_gamma   90.00
#
_symmetry.space_group_name_H-M   'P 1'
#
loop_
_entity.id
_entity.type
_entity.pdbx_description
1 polymer ?
#
loop_
_entity_poly.entity_id
_entity_poly.type
_entity_poly.pdbx_seq_one_letter_code
_entity_poly.pdbx_strand_id
1 'polypeptide(L)'
;MRYEFGAGIADYVVTPSDGLWAVGAGATVTFWDAAADGTQHTDLLDAAGSPVSQITADEYGSLPAFRGPDGVTGMWADAGGPMRAWMDAHALPSSGEGGGYTSITRIVASATAPADIRAAARWVCDGTADQEEIQAALDDARDNGGGVVQLTTGNYNLTAPLSIEGTDDVDTEIGISLVGQGARATMLTAGPGVSSAIHLTQVVRVQLLDLGITVGGSTHGITSATTNGPSSGHRSFWNSSVKNLQINGPWDGSHTGWALHLGSPFRSVFENIEVGGVGNGVRMFSEHADFNPGDCVISRIFVDIVSDGGIAYEVASPAGTMNQNNWSMAEAHAAGDGCTGILINGSSQRFWGANLEQFDTLVEVASGESNVFDLNYATARGAGPDNRAFVCGAGAYNNTFRAKFLNVAAGDDLVAIEDASTVPEAPNIFEGIRIEANTGSATTYTAAPSTVLRDIVAFLDGGTVQDGLLQYPGTPTTTQGLVIPAPAGPVSYAIWRAPHACTVTAVRGYREGGSGATINAVAGGADLLAVNLSLATAGTWLSGPGVQNAALEAGDTVAVAVRSVAGSPTAVTILIDIEGLG
;
A
#
# COMPACT_ATOMS: atom_id res chain seq x y z
N MET A 1 -36.23 -18.15 -45.07
CA MET A 1 -35.32 -19.06 -44.36
C MET A 1 -36.09 -19.61 -43.19
N ARG A 2 -36.15 -20.94 -43.05
CA ARG A 2 -36.84 -21.60 -41.94
C ARG A 2 -35.88 -21.83 -40.79
N TYR A 3 -36.40 -21.67 -39.58
CA TYR A 3 -35.65 -21.80 -38.33
C TYR A 3 -36.04 -23.09 -37.62
N GLU A 4 -35.13 -23.65 -36.83
CA GLU A 4 -35.34 -24.89 -36.07
C GLU A 4 -35.84 -24.60 -34.65
N PHE A 5 -36.78 -25.41 -34.16
CA PHE A 5 -37.46 -25.33 -32.87
C PHE A 5 -37.54 -26.73 -32.24
N GLY A 6 -37.81 -26.84 -30.93
CA GLY A 6 -37.90 -28.13 -30.23
C GLY A 6 -36.54 -28.78 -29.96
N ALA A 7 -36.52 -29.92 -29.25
CA ALA A 7 -35.34 -30.66 -28.81
C ALA A 7 -34.39 -29.92 -27.83
N GLY A 8 -34.76 -28.74 -27.34
CA GLY A 8 -34.08 -28.06 -26.25
C GLY A 8 -34.39 -28.65 -24.88
N ILE A 9 -33.53 -28.40 -23.89
CA ILE A 9 -33.71 -28.88 -22.51
C ILE A 9 -35.00 -28.35 -21.84
N ALA A 10 -35.57 -27.27 -22.35
CA ALA A 10 -36.82 -26.67 -21.87
C ALA A 10 -38.07 -27.06 -22.69
N ASP A 11 -37.91 -27.78 -23.81
CA ASP A 11 -38.99 -28.04 -24.76
C ASP A 11 -39.78 -29.29 -24.38
N TYR A 12 -40.52 -29.19 -23.28
CA TYR A 12 -41.38 -30.25 -22.77
C TYR A 12 -42.82 -29.77 -22.64
N VAL A 13 -43.76 -30.62 -23.06
CA VAL A 13 -45.17 -30.45 -22.76
C VAL A 13 -45.44 -31.07 -21.40
N VAL A 14 -46.11 -30.34 -20.52
CA VAL A 14 -46.59 -30.85 -19.23
C VAL A 14 -48.11 -30.70 -19.16
N THR A 15 -48.77 -31.68 -18.55
CA THR A 15 -50.22 -31.68 -18.35
C THR A 15 -50.54 -31.89 -16.87
N PRO A 16 -51.57 -31.21 -16.34
CA PRO A 16 -52.00 -31.47 -14.97
C PRO A 16 -52.67 -32.85 -14.90
N SER A 17 -52.19 -33.70 -13.99
CA SER A 17 -52.74 -35.00 -13.66
C SER A 17 -52.84 -35.11 -12.14
N ASP A 18 -54.07 -35.21 -11.61
CA ASP A 18 -54.37 -35.31 -10.18
C ASP A 18 -53.74 -34.21 -9.29
N GLY A 19 -53.67 -32.98 -9.82
CA GLY A 19 -53.11 -31.82 -9.09
C GLY A 19 -51.58 -31.76 -9.07
N LEU A 20 -50.90 -32.68 -9.77
CA LEU A 20 -49.47 -32.65 -10.04
C LEU A 20 -49.23 -32.41 -11.55
N TRP A 21 -48.07 -31.85 -11.91
CA TRP A 21 -47.66 -31.72 -13.30
C TRP A 21 -46.95 -33.00 -13.75
N ALA A 22 -47.49 -33.69 -14.74
CA ALA A 22 -46.88 -34.83 -15.39
C ALA A 22 -46.42 -34.46 -16.81
N VAL A 23 -45.54 -35.25 -17.40
CA VAL A 23 -45.14 -35.07 -18.81
C VAL A 23 -46.32 -35.38 -19.73
N GLY A 24 -46.57 -34.49 -20.68
CA GLY A 24 -47.62 -34.60 -21.70
C GLY A 24 -47.18 -35.53 -22.83
N ALA A 25 -46.92 -36.80 -22.53
CA ALA A 25 -46.49 -37.77 -23.52
C ALA A 25 -47.53 -37.90 -24.66
N GLY A 26 -47.09 -37.82 -25.92
CA GLY A 26 -47.98 -37.85 -27.08
C GLY A 26 -48.86 -36.62 -27.25
N ALA A 27 -48.66 -35.55 -26.47
CA ALA A 27 -49.45 -34.33 -26.60
C ALA A 27 -49.23 -33.69 -27.98
N THR A 28 -50.32 -33.28 -28.62
CA THR A 28 -50.28 -32.55 -29.89
C THR A 28 -50.18 -31.06 -29.61
N VAL A 29 -49.18 -30.41 -30.22
CA VAL A 29 -48.90 -28.98 -30.07
C VAL A 29 -49.09 -28.28 -31.41
N THR A 30 -49.90 -27.22 -31.39
CA THR A 30 -50.10 -26.31 -32.53
C THR A 30 -49.37 -25.00 -32.27
N PHE A 31 -48.97 -24.29 -33.32
CA PHE A 31 -48.16 -23.07 -33.20
C PHE A 31 -48.89 -21.89 -33.83
N TRP A 32 -48.79 -20.72 -33.21
CA TRP A 32 -49.62 -19.55 -33.54
C TRP A 32 -48.80 -18.26 -33.56
N ASP A 33 -49.27 -17.27 -34.32
CA ASP A 33 -48.63 -15.95 -34.43
C ASP A 33 -48.94 -15.00 -33.25
N ALA A 34 -49.91 -15.34 -32.39
CA ALA A 34 -50.31 -14.55 -31.23
C ALA A 34 -50.72 -15.42 -30.03
N ALA A 35 -50.55 -14.86 -28.83
CA ALA A 35 -50.88 -15.51 -27.56
C ALA A 35 -52.38 -15.85 -27.41
N ALA A 36 -53.26 -15.08 -28.06
CA ALA A 36 -54.71 -15.29 -28.14
C ALA A 36 -55.22 -14.88 -29.54
N ASP A 37 -56.28 -15.52 -30.02
CA ASP A 37 -57.00 -15.19 -31.27
C ASP A 37 -56.17 -15.16 -32.57
N GLY A 38 -54.91 -15.60 -32.53
CA GLY A 38 -53.98 -15.61 -33.66
C GLY A 38 -54.32 -16.58 -34.79
N THR A 39 -53.50 -16.57 -35.84
CA THR A 39 -53.54 -17.55 -36.94
C THR A 39 -52.59 -18.70 -36.64
N GLN A 40 -53.05 -19.94 -36.85
CA GLN A 40 -52.19 -21.12 -36.70
C GLN A 40 -51.17 -21.19 -37.85
N HIS A 41 -49.92 -21.45 -37.51
CA HIS A 41 -48.89 -21.86 -38.45
C HIS A 41 -49.12 -23.32 -38.87
N THR A 42 -49.60 -23.52 -40.10
CA THR A 42 -49.82 -24.86 -40.68
C THR A 42 -48.70 -25.30 -41.63
N ASP A 43 -47.69 -24.46 -41.82
CA ASP A 43 -46.54 -24.69 -42.70
C ASP A 43 -45.28 -25.01 -41.88
N LEU A 44 -45.35 -26.07 -41.07
CA LEU A 44 -44.22 -26.57 -40.30
C LEU A 44 -43.57 -27.73 -41.06
N LEU A 45 -42.30 -28.03 -40.76
CA LEU A 45 -41.64 -29.24 -41.21
C LEU A 45 -41.20 -30.06 -40.00
N ASP A 46 -41.46 -31.37 -40.00
CA ASP A 46 -40.93 -32.26 -38.97
C ASP A 46 -39.40 -32.46 -39.09
N ALA A 47 -38.82 -33.27 -38.19
CA ALA A 47 -37.39 -33.59 -38.22
C ALA A 47 -36.91 -34.22 -39.54
N ALA A 48 -37.81 -34.87 -40.30
CA ALA A 48 -37.51 -35.47 -41.60
C ALA A 48 -37.71 -34.48 -42.77
N GLY A 49 -38.16 -33.25 -42.49
CA GLY A 49 -38.46 -32.23 -43.50
C GLY A 49 -39.84 -32.40 -44.15
N SER A 50 -40.70 -33.25 -43.61
CA SER A 50 -42.05 -33.47 -44.15
C SER A 50 -43.01 -32.37 -43.66
N PRO A 51 -43.89 -31.83 -44.52
CA PRO A 51 -44.88 -30.84 -44.10
C PRO A 51 -45.85 -31.38 -43.04
N VAL A 52 -45.98 -30.65 -41.93
CA VAL A 52 -46.91 -30.94 -40.83
C VAL A 52 -47.57 -29.65 -40.34
N SER A 53 -48.76 -29.75 -39.75
CA SER A 53 -49.49 -28.61 -39.19
C SER A 53 -49.44 -28.53 -37.66
N GLN A 54 -48.80 -29.52 -37.02
CA GLN A 54 -48.70 -29.70 -35.57
C GLN A 54 -47.52 -30.62 -35.26
N ILE A 55 -46.97 -30.52 -34.05
CA ILE A 55 -45.88 -31.36 -33.56
C ILE A 55 -46.40 -32.22 -32.41
N THR A 56 -46.02 -33.49 -32.36
CA THR A 56 -46.41 -34.40 -31.28
C THR A 56 -45.23 -34.61 -30.35
N ALA A 57 -45.44 -34.37 -29.06
CA ALA A 57 -44.46 -34.66 -28.03
C ALA A 57 -44.21 -36.18 -27.94
N ASP A 58 -42.98 -36.58 -27.63
CA ASP A 58 -42.59 -37.98 -27.51
C ASP A 58 -43.14 -38.66 -26.24
N GLU A 59 -42.69 -39.88 -25.96
CA GLU A 59 -43.08 -40.67 -24.78
C GLU A 59 -42.63 -40.06 -23.43
N TYR A 60 -41.72 -39.09 -23.44
CA TYR A 60 -41.26 -38.33 -22.28
C TYR A 60 -41.80 -36.90 -22.25
N GLY A 61 -42.70 -36.55 -23.17
CA GLY A 61 -43.27 -35.21 -23.30
C GLY A 61 -42.33 -34.21 -23.97
N SER A 62 -41.18 -34.62 -24.49
CA SER A 62 -40.27 -33.74 -25.21
C SER A 62 -40.80 -33.44 -26.60
N LEU A 63 -40.71 -32.18 -27.04
CA LEU A 63 -40.99 -31.82 -28.42
C LEU A 63 -39.78 -32.17 -29.30
N PRO A 64 -39.93 -32.99 -30.36
CA PRO A 64 -38.84 -33.27 -31.27
C PRO A 64 -38.43 -32.01 -32.04
N ALA A 65 -37.22 -32.02 -32.63
CA ALA A 65 -36.78 -30.94 -33.50
C ALA A 65 -37.73 -30.80 -34.71
N PHE A 66 -38.08 -29.57 -35.07
CA PHE A 66 -38.93 -29.24 -36.20
C PHE A 66 -38.57 -27.86 -36.75
N ARG A 67 -39.09 -27.49 -37.92
CA ARG A 67 -38.84 -26.18 -38.53
C ARG A 67 -40.12 -25.38 -38.70
N GLY A 68 -40.07 -24.11 -38.29
CA GLY A 68 -41.17 -23.16 -38.46
C GLY A 68 -41.33 -22.66 -39.90
N PRO A 69 -42.34 -21.82 -40.17
CA PRO A 69 -42.50 -21.17 -41.47
C PRO A 69 -41.32 -20.27 -41.82
N ASP A 70 -41.21 -19.87 -43.08
CA ASP A 70 -40.15 -18.98 -43.53
C ASP A 70 -40.21 -17.61 -42.82
N GLY A 71 -39.09 -17.21 -42.22
CA GLY A 71 -38.95 -15.89 -41.58
C GLY A 71 -39.49 -15.81 -40.15
N VAL A 72 -40.02 -16.90 -39.60
CA VAL A 72 -40.61 -16.91 -38.24
C VAL A 72 -39.56 -17.38 -37.23
N THR A 73 -39.18 -16.49 -36.30
CA THR A 73 -38.13 -16.73 -35.28
C THR A 73 -38.67 -17.11 -33.91
N GLY A 74 -39.98 -16.96 -33.68
CA GLY A 74 -40.66 -17.36 -32.47
C GLY A 74 -42.15 -17.57 -32.71
N MET A 75 -42.77 -18.47 -31.95
CA MET A 75 -44.17 -18.87 -32.12
C MET A 75 -44.83 -19.17 -30.76
N TRP A 76 -46.15 -19.00 -30.68
CA TRP A 76 -46.93 -19.38 -29.52
C TRP A 76 -47.39 -20.85 -29.64
N ALA A 77 -46.84 -21.73 -28.81
CA ALA A 77 -47.17 -23.14 -28.69
C ALA A 77 -48.44 -23.36 -27.85
N ASP A 78 -49.38 -24.13 -28.39
CA ASP A 78 -50.66 -24.47 -27.77
C ASP A 78 -50.83 -26.00 -27.70
N ALA A 79 -50.86 -26.52 -26.49
CA ALA A 79 -51.06 -27.94 -26.17
C ALA A 79 -52.44 -28.22 -25.53
N GLY A 80 -53.41 -27.30 -25.67
CA GLY A 80 -54.75 -27.41 -25.07
C GLY A 80 -54.86 -26.86 -23.64
N GLY A 81 -53.87 -26.11 -23.17
CA GLY A 81 -53.88 -25.41 -21.88
C GLY A 81 -54.68 -24.09 -21.90
N PRO A 82 -54.86 -23.42 -20.75
CA PRO A 82 -55.58 -22.14 -20.68
C PRO A 82 -54.83 -20.97 -21.33
N MET A 83 -53.54 -21.15 -21.64
CA MET A 83 -52.66 -20.15 -22.25
C MET A 83 -51.69 -20.85 -23.20
N ARG A 84 -51.26 -20.14 -24.24
CA ARG A 84 -50.16 -20.55 -25.12
C ARG A 84 -48.82 -20.17 -24.50
N ALA A 85 -47.78 -20.96 -24.76
CA ALA A 85 -46.41 -20.68 -24.32
C ALA A 85 -45.57 -20.14 -25.49
N TRP A 86 -44.72 -19.15 -25.25
CA TRP A 86 -43.81 -18.66 -26.29
C TRP A 86 -42.62 -19.62 -26.46
N MET A 87 -42.23 -19.89 -27.70
CA MET A 87 -41.08 -20.70 -28.06
C MET A 87 -40.22 -19.97 -29.09
N ASP A 88 -38.94 -19.82 -28.79
CA ASP A 88 -37.92 -19.24 -29.68
C ASP A 88 -37.22 -20.33 -30.51
N ALA A 89 -36.72 -19.96 -31.69
CA ALA A 89 -35.93 -20.86 -32.52
C ALA A 89 -34.54 -21.12 -31.93
N HIS A 90 -34.05 -22.37 -32.00
CA HIS A 90 -32.72 -22.78 -31.55
C HIS A 90 -31.57 -22.29 -32.44
N ALA A 91 -31.85 -22.13 -33.73
CA ALA A 91 -30.84 -21.77 -34.73
C ALA A 91 -31.31 -20.56 -35.54
N LEU A 92 -31.26 -19.38 -34.93
CA LEU A 92 -31.14 -18.15 -35.71
C LEU A 92 -29.78 -18.25 -36.44
N PRO A 93 -29.72 -18.22 -37.80
CA PRO A 93 -28.47 -17.93 -38.48
C PRO A 93 -27.95 -16.67 -37.82
N SER A 94 -26.72 -16.72 -37.36
CA SER A 94 -26.04 -15.62 -36.71
C SER A 94 -25.96 -14.41 -37.64
N SER A 95 -27.04 -13.66 -37.79
CA SER A 95 -26.96 -12.21 -37.81
C SER A 95 -26.58 -11.86 -36.39
N GLY A 96 -25.27 -11.71 -36.14
CA GLY A 96 -24.75 -11.39 -34.84
C GLY A 96 -25.46 -10.17 -34.28
N GLU A 97 -26.27 -10.38 -33.24
CA GLU A 97 -26.71 -9.43 -32.21
C GLU A 97 -27.88 -10.05 -31.42
N GLY A 98 -27.60 -10.46 -30.16
CA GLY A 98 -28.59 -10.80 -29.13
C GLY A 98 -29.13 -12.24 -29.15
N GLY A 99 -29.04 -13.06 -28.10
CA GLY A 99 -28.42 -12.89 -26.80
C GLY A 99 -28.09 -14.27 -26.24
N GLY A 100 -26.80 -14.52 -26.04
CA GLY A 100 -26.27 -15.81 -25.59
C GLY A 100 -24.82 -15.71 -25.14
N TYR A 101 -24.42 -14.60 -24.51
CA TYR A 101 -23.18 -14.57 -23.74
C TYR A 101 -23.51 -14.91 -22.29
N THR A 102 -23.66 -16.20 -22.00
CA THR A 102 -23.60 -16.69 -20.60
C THR A 102 -22.16 -16.90 -20.12
N SER A 103 -21.17 -16.61 -20.97
CA SER A 103 -19.78 -16.43 -20.54
C SER A 103 -19.44 -14.95 -20.56
N ILE A 104 -19.43 -14.32 -19.39
CA ILE A 104 -18.87 -12.97 -19.14
C ILE A 104 -17.35 -12.94 -19.42
N THR A 105 -16.74 -14.10 -19.64
CA THR A 105 -15.30 -14.28 -19.88
C THR A 105 -14.97 -14.29 -21.36
N ARG A 106 -14.00 -13.46 -21.72
CA ARG A 106 -13.37 -13.31 -23.03
C ARG A 106 -12.01 -13.99 -22.98
N ILE A 107 -11.84 -15.06 -23.74
CA ILE A 107 -10.57 -15.80 -23.76
C ILE A 107 -9.71 -15.28 -24.91
N VAL A 108 -8.49 -14.84 -24.57
CA VAL A 108 -7.45 -14.43 -25.53
C VAL A 108 -6.28 -15.40 -25.43
N ALA A 109 -6.11 -16.22 -26.47
CA ALA A 109 -5.05 -17.22 -26.51
C ALA A 109 -3.74 -16.64 -27.03
N SER A 110 -2.63 -16.92 -26.36
CA SER A 110 -1.28 -16.65 -26.88
C SER A 110 -1.06 -17.47 -28.14
N ALA A 111 -0.23 -16.97 -29.06
CA ALA A 111 0.24 -17.73 -30.23
C ALA A 111 0.85 -19.10 -29.84
N THR A 112 1.44 -19.16 -28.64
CA THR A 112 2.10 -20.37 -28.11
C THR A 112 1.17 -21.30 -27.32
N ALA A 113 -0.10 -20.95 -27.13
CA ALA A 113 -1.05 -21.79 -26.40
C ALA A 113 -1.31 -23.13 -27.12
N PRO A 114 -1.75 -24.19 -26.41
CA PRO A 114 -2.15 -25.45 -27.04
C PRO A 114 -3.22 -25.27 -28.12
N ALA A 115 -3.21 -26.13 -29.15
CA ALA A 115 -4.04 -25.94 -30.34
C ALA A 115 -5.55 -26.02 -30.05
N ASP A 116 -5.96 -26.88 -29.12
CA ASP A 116 -7.33 -27.00 -28.62
C ASP A 116 -7.76 -25.73 -27.86
N ILE A 117 -6.86 -25.12 -27.09
CA ILE A 117 -7.11 -23.86 -26.41
C ILE A 117 -7.26 -22.71 -27.40
N ARG A 118 -6.38 -22.60 -28.40
CA ARG A 118 -6.53 -21.59 -29.48
C ARG A 118 -7.82 -21.78 -30.26
N ALA A 119 -8.24 -23.02 -30.51
CA ALA A 119 -9.51 -23.30 -31.20
C ALA A 119 -10.75 -22.90 -30.39
N ALA A 120 -10.64 -22.88 -29.05
CA ALA A 120 -11.73 -22.47 -28.15
C ALA A 120 -11.75 -20.95 -27.85
N ALA A 121 -10.63 -20.26 -28.07
CA ALA A 121 -10.52 -18.83 -27.82
C ALA A 121 -11.20 -17.99 -28.91
N ARG A 122 -11.84 -16.89 -28.51
CA ARG A 122 -12.44 -15.94 -29.47
C ARG A 122 -11.38 -15.08 -30.14
N TRP A 123 -10.32 -14.75 -29.41
CA TRP A 123 -9.16 -14.01 -29.93
C TRP A 123 -7.92 -14.89 -29.81
N VAL A 124 -7.13 -14.97 -30.89
CA VAL A 124 -5.91 -15.74 -30.95
C VAL A 124 -4.81 -14.82 -31.46
N CYS A 125 -3.86 -14.52 -30.58
CA CYS A 125 -2.69 -13.71 -30.89
C CYS A 125 -1.77 -14.42 -31.90
N ASP A 126 -1.06 -13.66 -32.72
CA ASP A 126 -0.15 -14.19 -33.74
C ASP A 126 1.33 -14.22 -33.30
N GLY A 127 1.63 -13.63 -32.13
CA GLY A 127 2.96 -13.54 -31.55
C GLY A 127 3.69 -12.24 -31.89
N THR A 128 3.05 -11.31 -32.58
CA THR A 128 3.57 -9.99 -32.96
C THR A 128 2.49 -8.94 -32.74
N ALA A 129 2.79 -7.90 -31.97
CA ALA A 129 1.81 -6.84 -31.71
C ALA A 129 0.50 -7.37 -31.09
N ASP A 130 0.63 -8.34 -30.18
CA ASP A 130 -0.48 -9.06 -29.54
C ASP A 130 -1.42 -8.14 -28.73
N GLN A 131 -1.02 -6.88 -28.51
CA GLN A 131 -1.92 -5.88 -27.94
C GLN A 131 -3.17 -5.65 -28.79
N GLU A 132 -3.15 -5.91 -30.10
CA GLU A 132 -4.31 -5.69 -30.97
C GLU A 132 -5.47 -6.62 -30.58
N GLU A 133 -5.21 -7.92 -30.42
CA GLU A 133 -6.22 -8.90 -29.99
C GLU A 133 -6.65 -8.70 -28.54
N ILE A 134 -5.70 -8.40 -27.66
CA ILE A 134 -6.01 -8.18 -26.24
C ILE A 134 -6.86 -6.90 -26.10
N GLN A 135 -6.51 -5.82 -26.81
CA GLN A 135 -7.28 -4.57 -26.79
C GLN A 135 -8.68 -4.78 -27.34
N ALA A 136 -8.85 -5.54 -28.42
CA ALA A 136 -10.18 -5.87 -28.93
C ALA A 136 -11.05 -6.62 -27.90
N ALA A 137 -10.45 -7.50 -27.09
CA ALA A 137 -11.15 -8.16 -26.00
C ALA A 137 -11.47 -7.22 -24.82
N LEU A 138 -10.58 -6.28 -24.50
CA LEU A 138 -10.80 -5.26 -23.48
C LEU A 138 -11.91 -4.28 -23.89
N ASP A 139 -11.91 -3.85 -25.16
CA ASP A 139 -12.95 -3.00 -25.73
C ASP A 139 -14.31 -3.73 -25.76
N ASP A 140 -14.35 -5.00 -26.18
CA ASP A 140 -15.57 -5.82 -26.10
C ASP A 140 -16.05 -5.99 -24.65
N ALA A 141 -15.16 -5.98 -23.65
CA ALA A 141 -15.52 -5.93 -22.24
C ALA A 141 -16.15 -4.59 -21.86
N ARG A 142 -15.45 -3.48 -22.11
CA ARG A 142 -15.94 -2.13 -21.82
C ARG A 142 -17.30 -1.87 -22.46
N ASP A 143 -17.44 -2.14 -23.75
CA ASP A 143 -18.63 -1.82 -24.54
C ASP A 143 -19.86 -2.64 -24.12
N ASN A 144 -19.65 -3.76 -23.40
CA ASN A 144 -20.70 -4.58 -22.79
C ASN A 144 -20.84 -4.35 -21.28
N GLY A 145 -20.38 -3.21 -20.76
CA GLY A 145 -20.53 -2.82 -19.35
C GLY A 145 -19.53 -3.47 -18.39
N GLY A 146 -18.48 -4.10 -18.91
CA GLY A 146 -17.41 -4.75 -18.15
C GLY A 146 -17.29 -6.26 -18.39
N GLY A 147 -16.53 -6.92 -17.52
CA GLY A 147 -16.37 -8.37 -17.51
C GLY A 147 -14.92 -8.82 -17.35
N VAL A 148 -14.66 -10.07 -17.74
CA VAL A 148 -13.35 -10.70 -17.57
C VAL A 148 -12.71 -10.95 -18.93
N VAL A 149 -11.46 -10.52 -19.08
CA VAL A 149 -10.54 -10.91 -20.15
C VAL A 149 -9.52 -11.88 -19.55
N GLN A 150 -9.62 -13.15 -19.93
CA GLN A 150 -8.73 -14.20 -19.51
C GLN A 150 -7.65 -14.42 -20.58
N LEU A 151 -6.40 -14.15 -20.21
CA LEU A 151 -5.24 -14.54 -20.98
C LEU A 151 -4.86 -15.98 -20.63
N THR A 152 -4.54 -16.77 -21.66
CA THR A 152 -3.98 -18.12 -21.50
C THR A 152 -2.51 -18.06 -21.08
N THR A 153 -1.90 -19.21 -20.76
CA THR A 153 -0.44 -19.30 -20.67
C THR A 153 0.24 -18.91 -21.99
N GLY A 154 1.37 -18.23 -21.91
CA GLY A 154 2.22 -17.88 -23.04
C GLY A 154 2.79 -16.47 -22.92
N ASN A 155 3.61 -16.11 -23.90
CA ASN A 155 4.12 -14.75 -24.05
C ASN A 155 3.21 -13.97 -25.01
N TYR A 156 3.03 -12.69 -24.69
CA TYR A 156 2.27 -11.72 -25.48
C TYR A 156 3.19 -10.53 -25.78
N ASN A 157 3.56 -10.33 -27.04
CA ASN A 157 4.53 -9.32 -27.47
C ASN A 157 3.84 -8.01 -27.83
N LEU A 158 4.06 -6.97 -27.02
CA LEU A 158 3.39 -5.69 -27.16
C LEU A 158 4.26 -4.70 -27.96
N THR A 159 3.69 -4.05 -28.98
CA THR A 159 4.31 -2.91 -29.69
C THR A 159 3.62 -1.58 -29.37
N ALA A 160 2.55 -1.61 -28.58
CA ALA A 160 1.89 -0.45 -27.99
C ALA A 160 1.28 -0.84 -26.62
N PRO A 161 0.96 0.13 -25.74
CA PRO A 161 0.31 -0.14 -24.45
C PRO A 161 -1.08 -0.76 -24.60
N LEU A 162 -1.49 -1.58 -23.63
CA LEU A 162 -2.89 -1.94 -23.41
C LEU A 162 -3.59 -0.81 -22.65
N SER A 163 -4.62 -0.20 -23.24
CA SER A 163 -5.44 0.83 -22.57
C SER A 163 -6.66 0.18 -21.93
N ILE A 164 -6.80 0.30 -20.61
CA ILE A 164 -7.98 -0.14 -19.89
C ILE A 164 -8.71 1.10 -19.36
N GLU A 165 -9.88 1.36 -19.93
CA GLU A 165 -10.62 2.62 -19.77
C GLU A 165 -11.98 2.38 -19.10
N GLY A 166 -12.36 3.31 -18.21
CA GLY A 166 -13.73 3.40 -17.68
C GLY A 166 -14.59 4.32 -18.54
N THR A 167 -15.38 5.20 -17.90
CA THR A 167 -16.31 6.14 -18.57
C THR A 167 -16.04 7.60 -18.28
N ASP A 168 -14.98 7.89 -17.52
CA ASP A 168 -14.63 9.25 -17.08
C ASP A 168 -15.67 9.92 -16.17
N ASP A 169 -16.46 9.10 -15.47
CA ASP A 169 -17.54 9.53 -14.59
C ASP A 169 -17.57 8.62 -13.36
N VAL A 170 -17.42 9.20 -12.18
CA VAL A 170 -17.40 8.46 -10.91
C VAL A 170 -18.74 7.79 -10.59
N ASP A 171 -19.83 8.30 -11.17
CA ASP A 171 -21.17 7.77 -10.96
C ASP A 171 -21.53 6.67 -11.98
N THR A 172 -20.69 6.48 -13.01
CA THR A 172 -20.86 5.44 -14.04
C THR A 172 -19.72 4.43 -13.95
N GLU A 173 -19.98 3.26 -13.36
CA GLU A 173 -18.92 2.28 -13.10
C GLU A 173 -18.77 1.25 -14.22
N ILE A 174 -17.54 1.06 -14.73
CA ILE A 174 -17.18 -0.11 -15.55
C ILE A 174 -16.09 -0.92 -14.82
N GLY A 175 -16.38 -2.20 -14.60
CA GLY A 175 -15.46 -3.16 -13.99
C GLY A 175 -14.83 -4.07 -15.04
N ILE A 176 -13.51 -3.99 -15.22
CA ILE A 176 -12.76 -4.84 -16.14
C ILE A 176 -11.75 -5.67 -15.37
N SER A 177 -11.74 -6.99 -15.60
CA SER A 177 -10.72 -7.88 -15.05
C SER A 177 -9.81 -8.39 -16.16
N LEU A 178 -8.50 -8.20 -16.04
CA LEU A 178 -7.49 -8.83 -16.89
C LEU A 178 -6.75 -9.88 -16.06
N VAL A 179 -6.94 -11.14 -16.41
CA VAL A 179 -6.54 -12.29 -15.59
C VAL A 179 -5.63 -13.21 -16.40
N GLY A 180 -4.44 -13.51 -15.90
CA GLY A 180 -3.55 -14.53 -16.45
C GLY A 180 -3.76 -15.90 -15.81
N GLN A 181 -2.85 -16.84 -16.07
CA GLN A 181 -2.84 -18.18 -15.47
C GLN A 181 -1.64 -18.39 -14.53
N GLY A 182 -1.05 -17.29 -14.05
CA GLY A 182 0.10 -17.24 -13.15
C GLY A 182 1.15 -16.24 -13.63
N ALA A 183 1.79 -15.54 -12.69
CA ALA A 183 2.72 -14.44 -12.97
C ALA A 183 3.96 -14.82 -13.81
N ARG A 184 4.26 -16.12 -13.95
CA ARG A 184 5.33 -16.65 -14.81
C ARG A 184 4.82 -17.49 -15.97
N ALA A 185 3.51 -17.73 -16.01
CA ALA A 185 2.85 -18.55 -17.03
C ALA A 185 2.22 -17.68 -18.13
N THR A 186 1.73 -16.50 -17.77
CA THR A 186 1.18 -15.50 -18.70
C THR A 186 2.04 -14.24 -18.61
N MET A 187 2.80 -13.93 -19.67
CA MET A 187 3.76 -12.82 -19.68
C MET A 187 3.40 -11.80 -20.75
N LEU A 188 3.22 -10.53 -20.35
CA LEU A 188 3.17 -9.38 -21.24
C LEU A 188 4.58 -8.84 -21.46
N THR A 189 5.08 -8.88 -22.68
CA THR A 189 6.43 -8.40 -23.01
C THR A 189 6.34 -7.08 -23.76
N ALA A 190 6.64 -5.97 -23.07
CA ALA A 190 6.64 -4.66 -23.71
C ALA A 190 7.87 -4.49 -24.61
N GLY A 191 7.63 -4.24 -25.90
CA GLY A 191 8.67 -4.01 -26.88
C GLY A 191 9.40 -2.68 -26.66
N PRO A 192 10.58 -2.50 -27.28
CA PRO A 192 11.33 -1.25 -27.18
C PRO A 192 10.51 -0.03 -27.61
N GLY A 193 10.55 1.04 -26.81
CA GLY A 193 9.86 2.30 -27.11
C GLY A 193 8.39 2.35 -26.73
N VAL A 194 7.81 1.26 -26.22
CA VAL A 194 6.47 1.27 -25.62
C VAL A 194 6.51 2.12 -24.34
N SER A 195 5.54 3.00 -24.11
CA SER A 195 5.53 3.86 -22.92
C SER A 195 5.22 3.08 -21.64
N SER A 196 4.30 2.13 -21.70
CA SER A 196 3.99 1.20 -20.62
C SER A 196 3.35 -0.08 -21.14
N ALA A 197 3.44 -1.20 -20.42
CA ALA A 197 2.71 -2.41 -20.82
C ALA A 197 1.19 -2.24 -20.67
N ILE A 198 0.75 -1.68 -19.54
CA ILE A 198 -0.66 -1.40 -19.25
C ILE A 198 -0.83 0.07 -18.86
N HIS A 199 -1.84 0.73 -19.40
CA HIS A 199 -2.26 2.08 -19.05
C HIS A 199 -3.70 2.08 -18.52
N LEU A 200 -3.92 2.69 -17.35
CA LEU A 200 -5.23 2.81 -16.71
C LEU A 200 -5.73 4.25 -16.74
N THR A 201 -6.98 4.48 -17.18
CA THR A 201 -7.55 5.83 -17.24
C THR A 201 -9.08 5.84 -17.16
N GLN A 202 -9.68 7.03 -17.22
CA GLN A 202 -11.13 7.27 -17.25
C GLN A 202 -11.89 6.62 -16.09
N VAL A 203 -11.33 6.67 -14.87
CA VAL A 203 -11.98 6.18 -13.63
C VAL A 203 -12.29 4.68 -13.68
N VAL A 204 -11.47 3.89 -14.37
CA VAL A 204 -11.70 2.44 -14.48
C VAL A 204 -11.67 1.75 -13.11
N ARG A 205 -12.52 0.74 -12.92
CA ARG A 205 -12.36 -0.25 -11.84
C ARG A 205 -11.72 -1.49 -12.42
N VAL A 206 -10.49 -1.78 -12.04
CA VAL A 206 -9.72 -2.87 -12.65
C VAL A 206 -9.38 -3.98 -11.65
N GLN A 207 -9.42 -5.22 -12.11
CA GLN A 207 -8.75 -6.34 -11.46
C GLN A 207 -7.62 -6.84 -12.36
N LEU A 208 -6.37 -6.65 -11.95
CA LEU A 208 -5.20 -7.18 -12.63
C LEU A 208 -4.65 -8.35 -11.81
N LEU A 209 -4.73 -9.56 -12.35
CA LEU A 209 -4.51 -10.79 -11.59
C LEU A 209 -3.60 -11.77 -12.35
N ASP A 210 -2.69 -12.40 -11.62
CA ASP A 210 -2.00 -13.64 -12.02
C ASP A 210 -1.26 -13.55 -13.39
N LEU A 211 -0.57 -12.45 -13.66
CA LEU A 211 0.22 -12.25 -14.88
C LEU A 211 1.56 -11.58 -14.59
N GLY A 212 2.52 -11.76 -15.49
CA GLY A 212 3.82 -11.11 -15.45
C GLY A 212 3.97 -10.06 -16.54
N ILE A 213 4.87 -9.11 -16.31
CA ILE A 213 5.21 -8.03 -17.23
C ILE A 213 6.74 -7.98 -17.38
N THR A 214 7.23 -7.89 -18.61
CA THR A 214 8.63 -7.60 -18.91
C THR A 214 8.76 -6.21 -19.51
N VAL A 215 9.68 -5.42 -18.95
CA VAL A 215 9.97 -4.03 -19.34
C VAL A 215 11.45 -3.82 -19.65
N GLY A 216 11.77 -2.76 -20.38
CA GLY A 216 13.14 -2.36 -20.71
C GLY A 216 13.22 -0.89 -21.10
N GLY A 217 14.43 -0.32 -21.15
CA GLY A 217 14.60 1.11 -21.45
C GLY A 217 13.81 2.01 -20.50
N SER A 218 13.02 2.94 -21.04
CA SER A 218 12.16 3.84 -20.25
C SER A 218 10.72 3.35 -20.10
N THR A 219 10.41 2.11 -20.51
CA THR A 219 9.04 1.57 -20.52
C THR A 219 8.58 1.29 -19.10
N HIS A 220 7.43 1.84 -18.68
CA HIS A 220 6.85 1.50 -17.39
C HIS A 220 6.14 0.13 -17.42
N GLY A 221 5.99 -0.53 -16.27
CA GLY A 221 5.16 -1.73 -16.19
C GLY A 221 3.68 -1.36 -16.33
N ILE A 222 3.15 -0.70 -15.31
CA ILE A 222 1.78 -0.18 -15.28
C ILE A 222 1.81 1.32 -15.05
N THR A 223 1.07 2.06 -15.88
CA THR A 223 0.83 3.49 -15.69
C THR A 223 -0.63 3.79 -15.42
N SER A 224 -0.90 4.93 -14.81
CA SER A 224 -2.25 5.49 -14.79
C SER A 224 -2.21 7.00 -14.91
N ALA A 225 -3.22 7.57 -15.57
CA ALA A 225 -3.39 9.01 -15.67
C ALA A 225 -4.88 9.38 -15.61
N THR A 226 -5.19 10.49 -14.95
CA THR A 226 -6.54 11.07 -14.99
C THR A 226 -6.77 11.81 -16.30
N THR A 227 -8.02 11.90 -16.74
CA THR A 227 -8.46 12.85 -17.79
C THR A 227 -8.56 14.29 -17.28
N ASN A 228 -8.50 14.48 -15.96
CA ASN A 228 -8.82 15.68 -15.21
C ASN A 228 -10.25 16.23 -15.42
N GLY A 229 -11.17 15.41 -15.94
CA GLY A 229 -12.58 15.79 -16.07
C GLY A 229 -13.24 15.99 -14.71
N PRO A 230 -14.10 17.01 -14.50
CA PRO A 230 -14.81 17.20 -13.23
C PRO A 230 -15.63 15.97 -12.82
N SER A 231 -16.25 15.29 -13.78
CA SER A 231 -17.01 14.04 -13.55
C SER A 231 -16.13 12.88 -13.10
N SER A 232 -14.85 12.87 -13.46
CA SER A 232 -13.89 11.87 -12.99
C SER A 232 -13.52 12.06 -11.52
N GLY A 233 -13.81 13.25 -10.97
CA GLY A 233 -13.28 13.73 -9.70
C GLY A 233 -11.76 13.55 -9.58
N HIS A 234 -11.05 13.70 -10.70
CA HIS A 234 -9.60 13.61 -10.83
C HIS A 234 -9.01 12.23 -10.46
N ARG A 235 -9.74 11.16 -10.71
CA ARG A 235 -9.27 9.77 -10.49
C ARG A 235 -8.82 9.17 -11.81
N SER A 236 -7.70 8.46 -11.79
CA SER A 236 -7.30 7.64 -12.93
C SER A 236 -8.04 6.29 -12.91
N PHE A 237 -8.06 5.65 -11.75
CA PHE A 237 -8.78 4.42 -11.45
C PHE A 237 -9.18 4.39 -9.98
N TRP A 238 -10.18 3.58 -9.63
CA TRP A 238 -10.66 3.51 -8.25
C TRP A 238 -11.26 2.16 -7.88
N ASN A 239 -11.21 1.83 -6.58
CA ASN A 239 -11.73 0.56 -6.06
C ASN A 239 -11.18 -0.66 -6.83
N SER A 240 -9.91 -0.57 -7.23
CA SER A 240 -9.23 -1.54 -8.07
C SER A 240 -8.40 -2.51 -7.24
N SER A 241 -8.05 -3.64 -7.84
CA SER A 241 -7.25 -4.69 -7.22
C SER A 241 -6.15 -5.14 -8.17
N VAL A 242 -4.91 -5.04 -7.74
CA VAL A 242 -3.72 -5.48 -8.48
C VAL A 242 -3.02 -6.56 -7.66
N LYS A 243 -3.08 -7.82 -8.09
CA LYS A 243 -2.61 -8.95 -7.27
C LYS A 243 -1.82 -9.99 -8.05
N ASN A 244 -0.90 -10.65 -7.34
CA ASN A 244 -0.13 -11.78 -7.85
C ASN A 244 0.58 -11.45 -9.16
N LEU A 245 1.27 -10.31 -9.20
CA LEU A 245 2.01 -9.86 -10.38
C LEU A 245 3.50 -10.06 -10.20
N GLN A 246 4.19 -10.27 -11.33
CA GLN A 246 5.65 -10.17 -11.40
C GLN A 246 6.04 -9.16 -12.47
N ILE A 247 6.86 -8.17 -12.15
CA ILE A 247 7.36 -7.17 -13.10
C ILE A 247 8.87 -7.28 -13.17
N ASN A 248 9.40 -7.64 -14.35
CA ASN A 248 10.82 -7.90 -14.57
C ASN A 248 11.42 -6.87 -15.53
N GLY A 249 12.48 -6.20 -15.09
CA GLY A 249 13.38 -5.45 -15.95
C GLY A 249 14.59 -6.29 -16.41
N PRO A 250 15.57 -5.68 -17.08
CA PRO A 250 16.70 -6.35 -17.71
C PRO A 250 17.83 -6.79 -16.75
N TRP A 251 17.82 -6.38 -15.48
CA TRP A 251 18.86 -6.71 -14.47
C TRP A 251 20.28 -6.19 -14.75
N ASP A 252 20.44 -5.33 -15.75
CA ASP A 252 21.74 -4.77 -16.18
C ASP A 252 21.87 -3.27 -15.84
N GLY A 253 20.95 -2.72 -15.04
CA GLY A 253 20.90 -1.30 -14.70
C GLY A 253 20.37 -0.38 -15.79
N SER A 254 20.05 -0.88 -17.00
CA SER A 254 19.66 -0.04 -18.14
C SER A 254 18.22 0.47 -18.12
N HIS A 255 17.35 -0.10 -17.28
CA HIS A 255 15.95 0.32 -17.19
C HIS A 255 15.82 1.60 -16.38
N THR A 256 15.18 2.63 -16.94
CA THR A 256 14.97 3.94 -16.28
C THR A 256 13.50 4.22 -15.98
N GLY A 257 12.58 3.35 -16.43
CA GLY A 257 11.16 3.45 -16.13
C GLY A 257 10.82 3.08 -14.68
N TRP A 258 9.54 2.88 -14.43
CA TRP A 258 8.97 2.46 -13.14
C TRP A 258 8.21 1.16 -13.33
N ALA A 259 8.29 0.23 -12.38
CA ALA A 259 7.43 -0.94 -12.41
C ALA A 259 5.94 -0.54 -12.30
N LEU A 260 5.62 0.36 -11.36
CA LEU A 260 4.30 0.96 -11.21
C LEU A 260 4.43 2.49 -11.15
N HIS A 261 3.81 3.22 -12.08
CA HIS A 261 3.79 4.69 -12.11
C HIS A 261 2.36 5.21 -12.14
N LEU A 262 1.80 5.41 -10.95
CA LEU A 262 0.36 5.50 -10.75
C LEU A 262 -0.04 6.93 -10.37
N GLY A 263 -0.57 7.68 -11.35
CA GLY A 263 -1.17 8.98 -11.13
C GLY A 263 -2.58 8.85 -10.55
N SER A 264 -2.86 9.56 -9.46
CA SER A 264 -4.12 9.65 -8.73
C SER A 264 -4.92 8.34 -8.51
N PRO A 265 -4.29 7.26 -7.99
CA PRO A 265 -5.03 6.06 -7.61
C PRO A 265 -5.89 6.33 -6.37
N PHE A 266 -7.06 5.69 -6.27
CA PHE A 266 -7.96 5.90 -5.12
C PHE A 266 -8.59 4.60 -4.63
N ARG A 267 -8.57 4.36 -3.31
CA ARG A 267 -9.23 3.22 -2.65
C ARG A 267 -8.91 1.86 -3.26
N SER A 268 -7.65 1.62 -3.60
CA SER A 268 -7.24 0.43 -4.34
C SER A 268 -6.32 -0.47 -3.53
N VAL A 269 -6.28 -1.76 -3.89
CA VAL A 269 -5.50 -2.79 -3.21
C VAL A 269 -4.39 -3.30 -4.13
N PHE A 270 -3.18 -3.38 -3.60
CA PHE A 270 -1.99 -3.95 -4.23
C PHE A 270 -1.47 -5.06 -3.32
N GLU A 271 -1.43 -6.30 -3.81
CA GLU A 271 -1.12 -7.45 -2.97
C GLU A 271 -0.25 -8.48 -3.69
N ASN A 272 0.80 -8.96 -3.02
CA ASN A 272 1.63 -10.06 -3.53
C ASN A 272 2.24 -9.72 -4.91
N ILE A 273 3.00 -8.62 -4.96
CA ILE A 273 3.64 -8.12 -6.17
C ILE A 273 5.15 -8.26 -6.01
N GLU A 274 5.81 -8.86 -7.00
CA GLU A 274 7.27 -9.00 -7.06
C GLU A 274 7.81 -8.15 -8.22
N VAL A 275 8.76 -7.27 -7.92
CA VAL A 275 9.42 -6.40 -8.89
C VAL A 275 10.92 -6.68 -8.84
N GLY A 276 11.56 -6.90 -9.98
CA GLY A 276 12.99 -7.17 -10.03
C GLY A 276 13.67 -6.67 -11.29
N GLY A 277 14.92 -6.22 -11.16
CA GLY A 277 15.76 -5.82 -12.29
C GLY A 277 15.34 -4.50 -12.95
N VAL A 278 14.56 -3.67 -12.27
CA VAL A 278 14.09 -2.36 -12.77
C VAL A 278 14.94 -1.21 -12.20
N GLY A 279 14.96 -0.04 -12.85
CA GLY A 279 15.54 1.15 -12.24
C GLY A 279 14.71 1.77 -11.12
N ASN A 280 13.38 1.78 -11.23
CA ASN A 280 12.50 2.30 -10.17
C ASN A 280 11.34 1.34 -9.89
N GLY A 281 10.96 1.23 -8.61
CA GLY A 281 9.90 0.34 -8.16
C GLY A 281 8.52 0.92 -8.36
N VAL A 282 7.95 1.49 -7.30
CA VAL A 282 6.57 1.98 -7.26
C VAL A 282 6.54 3.47 -6.99
N ARG A 283 5.82 4.21 -7.85
CA ARG A 283 5.48 5.61 -7.65
C ARG A 283 3.98 5.80 -7.62
N MET A 284 3.48 6.42 -6.57
CA MET A 284 2.10 6.91 -6.48
C MET A 284 2.11 8.43 -6.31
N PHE A 285 1.32 9.15 -7.10
CA PHE A 285 1.36 10.61 -7.06
C PHE A 285 0.01 11.27 -7.35
N SER A 286 -0.22 12.45 -6.78
CA SER A 286 -1.40 13.26 -7.14
C SER A 286 -1.17 14.07 -8.40
N GLU A 287 -2.08 13.95 -9.37
CA GLU A 287 -2.04 14.70 -10.63
C GLU A 287 -2.80 16.02 -10.60
N HIS A 288 -3.58 16.29 -9.54
CA HIS A 288 -4.45 17.46 -9.49
C HIS A 288 -4.52 18.11 -8.10
N ALA A 289 -4.45 19.44 -8.04
CA ALA A 289 -4.41 20.19 -6.78
C ALA A 289 -5.72 20.11 -5.96
N ASP A 290 -6.86 19.97 -6.64
CA ASP A 290 -8.19 19.88 -5.99
C ASP A 290 -8.55 18.46 -5.54
N PHE A 291 -7.63 17.49 -5.66
CA PHE A 291 -7.88 16.11 -5.27
C PHE A 291 -6.75 15.55 -4.42
N ASN A 292 -7.17 14.81 -3.39
CA ASN A 292 -6.27 14.07 -2.51
C ASN A 292 -6.45 12.57 -2.80
N PRO A 293 -5.75 12.02 -3.81
CA PRO A 293 -5.74 10.59 -4.06
C PRO A 293 -5.06 9.85 -2.91
N GLY A 294 -5.34 8.56 -2.79
CA GLY A 294 -5.01 7.86 -1.56
C GLY A 294 -5.91 6.68 -1.22
N ASP A 295 -6.03 6.43 0.09
CA ASP A 295 -6.80 5.34 0.67
C ASP A 295 -6.41 3.96 0.11
N CYS A 296 -5.17 3.80 -0.36
CA CYS A 296 -4.70 2.54 -0.93
C CYS A 296 -4.10 1.62 0.14
N VAL A 297 -4.26 0.32 -0.06
CA VAL A 297 -3.62 -0.71 0.76
C VAL A 297 -2.61 -1.46 -0.09
N ILE A 298 -1.36 -1.45 0.33
CA ILE A 298 -0.26 -2.14 -0.30
C ILE A 298 0.25 -3.19 0.68
N SER A 299 0.30 -4.44 0.26
CA SER A 299 0.69 -5.56 1.13
C SER A 299 1.53 -6.59 0.40
N ARG A 300 2.59 -7.09 1.07
CA ARG A 300 3.47 -8.14 0.52
C ARG A 300 4.02 -7.75 -0.86
N ILE A 301 4.69 -6.60 -0.90
CA ILE A 301 5.36 -6.14 -2.12
C ILE A 301 6.87 -6.25 -1.92
N PHE A 302 7.55 -6.80 -2.91
CA PHE A 302 9.01 -6.92 -2.93
C PHE A 302 9.55 -6.18 -4.15
N VAL A 303 10.52 -5.30 -3.94
CA VAL A 303 11.14 -4.49 -5.01
C VAL A 303 12.66 -4.64 -4.98
N ASP A 304 13.24 -5.14 -6.07
CA ASP A 304 14.68 -5.18 -6.30
C ASP A 304 15.07 -4.26 -7.45
N ILE A 305 15.75 -3.16 -7.12
CA ILE A 305 16.21 -2.17 -8.10
C ILE A 305 17.70 -2.32 -8.39
N VAL A 306 18.08 -2.12 -9.65
CA VAL A 306 19.46 -2.35 -10.12
C VAL A 306 20.15 -1.12 -10.71
N SER A 307 19.42 -0.03 -10.92
CA SER A 307 19.98 1.19 -11.52
C SER A 307 20.45 2.16 -10.45
N ASP A 308 21.50 2.90 -10.76
CA ASP A 308 21.98 4.01 -9.92
C ASP A 308 20.90 5.11 -9.81
N GLY A 309 20.79 5.72 -8.63
CA GLY A 309 19.82 6.76 -8.34
C GLY A 309 18.36 6.29 -8.31
N GLY A 310 18.12 4.97 -8.31
CA GLY A 310 16.80 4.40 -8.34
C GLY A 310 16.04 4.57 -7.03
N ILE A 311 14.71 4.58 -7.12
CA ILE A 311 13.82 4.68 -5.95
C ILE A 311 12.92 3.45 -5.89
N ALA A 312 12.89 2.77 -4.75
CA ALA A 312 12.03 1.59 -4.57
C ALA A 312 10.56 1.97 -4.35
N TYR A 313 10.29 2.92 -3.45
CA TYR A 313 8.94 3.41 -3.13
C TYR A 313 8.90 4.94 -3.10
N GLU A 314 8.15 5.56 -4.01
CA GLU A 314 7.90 7.00 -4.02
C GLU A 314 6.40 7.30 -3.81
N VAL A 315 6.10 8.17 -2.85
CA VAL A 315 4.78 8.79 -2.71
C VAL A 315 4.91 10.30 -2.86
N ALA A 316 4.38 10.85 -3.94
CA ALA A 316 4.59 12.26 -4.30
C ALA A 316 3.30 13.09 -4.35
N SER A 317 3.41 14.36 -3.97
CA SER A 317 2.31 15.34 -4.03
C SER A 317 2.67 16.51 -4.94
N PRO A 318 2.98 16.29 -6.23
CA PRO A 318 3.42 17.38 -7.12
C PRO A 318 2.31 18.39 -7.44
N ALA A 319 1.04 18.04 -7.23
CA ALA A 319 -0.12 18.92 -7.42
C ALA A 319 -1.03 18.97 -6.19
N GLY A 320 -1.76 17.88 -5.90
CA GLY A 320 -2.56 17.73 -4.67
C GLY A 320 -1.87 16.84 -3.65
N THR A 321 -2.53 16.52 -2.52
CA THR A 321 -1.90 15.71 -1.46
C THR A 321 -2.17 14.23 -1.67
N MET A 322 -1.14 13.45 -1.99
CA MET A 322 -1.24 11.99 -1.95
C MET A 322 -1.23 11.53 -0.48
N ASN A 323 -2.32 10.90 0.00
CA ASN A 323 -2.50 10.64 1.43
C ASN A 323 -3.09 9.27 1.79
N GLN A 324 -3.03 8.93 3.08
CA GLN A 324 -3.77 7.80 3.69
C GLN A 324 -3.48 6.41 3.09
N ASN A 325 -2.30 6.20 2.50
CA ASN A 325 -1.93 4.86 2.03
C ASN A 325 -1.27 4.05 3.15
N ASN A 326 -1.54 2.76 3.13
CA ASN A 326 -1.07 1.82 4.13
C ASN A 326 -0.23 0.71 3.48
N TRP A 327 1.05 0.67 3.81
CA TRP A 327 2.07 -0.21 3.28
C TRP A 327 2.47 -1.22 4.35
N SER A 328 2.30 -2.50 4.05
CA SER A 328 2.54 -3.60 4.99
C SER A 328 3.43 -4.66 4.35
N MET A 329 4.49 -5.10 5.03
CA MET A 329 5.47 -6.02 4.42
C MET A 329 5.94 -5.51 3.05
N ALA A 330 6.32 -4.23 3.00
CA ALA A 330 6.97 -3.62 1.84
C ALA A 330 8.48 -3.82 2.00
N GLU A 331 9.04 -4.69 1.18
CA GLU A 331 10.43 -5.10 1.25
C GLU A 331 11.17 -4.60 0.01
N ALA A 332 12.38 -4.09 0.18
CA ALA A 332 13.15 -3.68 -0.99
C ALA A 332 14.65 -3.88 -0.80
N HIS A 333 15.32 -4.05 -1.94
CA HIS A 333 16.76 -4.18 -2.08
C HIS A 333 17.24 -3.30 -3.24
N ALA A 334 18.45 -2.74 -3.12
CA ALA A 334 19.09 -1.99 -4.19
C ALA A 334 20.49 -2.49 -4.51
N ALA A 335 20.77 -2.70 -5.80
CA ALA A 335 22.12 -3.00 -6.28
C ALA A 335 22.87 -1.75 -6.80
N GLY A 336 22.16 -0.74 -7.32
CA GLY A 336 22.76 0.49 -7.88
C GLY A 336 23.11 1.55 -6.83
N ASP A 337 24.09 2.40 -7.10
CA ASP A 337 24.56 3.42 -6.15
C ASP A 337 23.62 4.65 -6.08
N GLY A 338 23.63 5.39 -4.97
CA GLY A 338 22.79 6.57 -4.77
C GLY A 338 21.28 6.27 -4.70
N CYS A 339 20.89 5.04 -4.36
CA CYS A 339 19.50 4.62 -4.33
C CYS A 339 18.75 5.06 -3.05
N THR A 340 17.45 5.27 -3.18
CA THR A 340 16.55 5.58 -2.06
C THR A 340 15.49 4.48 -1.87
N GLY A 341 15.34 3.99 -0.63
CA GLY A 341 14.35 2.97 -0.30
C GLY A 341 12.93 3.53 -0.36
N ILE A 342 12.64 4.50 0.50
CA ILE A 342 11.34 5.17 0.57
C ILE A 342 11.54 6.68 0.43
N LEU A 343 10.94 7.30 -0.58
CA LEU A 343 10.90 8.75 -0.79
C LEU A 343 9.47 9.28 -0.66
N ILE A 344 9.26 10.23 0.25
CA ILE A 344 7.95 10.83 0.51
C ILE A 344 8.01 12.35 0.27
N ASN A 345 7.08 12.80 -0.57
CA ASN A 345 6.66 14.19 -0.76
C ASN A 345 5.15 14.31 -0.52
N GLY A 346 4.62 13.56 0.43
CA GLY A 346 3.18 13.47 0.72
C GLY A 346 2.91 13.28 2.20
N SER A 347 1.64 13.14 2.55
CA SER A 347 1.20 13.23 3.95
C SER A 347 0.44 11.98 4.38
N SER A 348 0.49 11.64 5.67
CA SER A 348 -0.28 10.53 6.26
C SER A 348 -0.04 9.16 5.61
N GLN A 349 1.19 8.88 5.20
CA GLN A 349 1.62 7.56 4.71
C GLN A 349 2.01 6.68 5.90
N ARG A 350 1.67 5.39 5.84
CA ARG A 350 2.06 4.43 6.88
C ARG A 350 2.80 3.24 6.28
N PHE A 351 4.04 3.03 6.71
CA PHE A 351 4.83 1.84 6.42
C PHE A 351 4.99 1.04 7.71
N TRP A 352 4.57 -0.22 7.73
CA TRP A 352 4.71 -1.08 8.91
C TRP A 352 5.22 -2.47 8.55
N GLY A 353 6.27 -2.88 9.26
CA GLY A 353 6.99 -4.11 9.00
C GLY A 353 7.73 -4.12 7.67
N ALA A 354 8.26 -2.96 7.25
CA ALA A 354 9.05 -2.85 6.02
C ALA A 354 10.50 -3.30 6.24
N ASN A 355 11.13 -3.83 5.19
CA ASN A 355 12.55 -4.17 5.15
C ASN A 355 13.24 -3.39 4.03
N LEU A 356 14.37 -2.75 4.32
CA LEU A 356 15.12 -1.97 3.33
C LEU A 356 16.60 -2.35 3.37
N GLU A 357 17.14 -2.80 2.24
CA GLU A 357 18.49 -3.33 2.19
C GLU A 357 19.33 -2.70 1.07
N GLN A 358 20.56 -2.32 1.40
CA GLN A 358 21.56 -1.80 0.46
C GLN A 358 21.18 -0.47 -0.20
N PHE A 359 20.37 0.39 0.44
CA PHE A 359 20.13 1.74 -0.05
C PHE A 359 21.13 2.73 0.55
N ASP A 360 21.50 3.73 -0.23
CA ASP A 360 22.29 4.89 0.23
C ASP A 360 21.43 5.77 1.14
N THR A 361 20.14 5.92 0.82
CA THR A 361 19.14 6.55 1.71
C THR A 361 17.99 5.58 1.99
N LEU A 362 17.80 5.17 3.25
CA LEU A 362 16.72 4.23 3.58
C LEU A 362 15.35 4.90 3.47
N VAL A 363 15.14 5.99 4.20
CA VAL A 363 13.89 6.75 4.20
C VAL A 363 14.18 8.25 4.11
N GLU A 364 13.58 8.89 3.12
CA GLU A 364 13.60 10.33 2.92
C GLU A 364 12.17 10.87 2.92
N VAL A 365 11.87 11.78 3.85
CA VAL A 365 10.70 12.65 3.78
C VAL A 365 11.18 14.02 3.34
N ALA A 366 11.25 14.25 2.03
CA ALA A 366 11.66 15.53 1.47
C ALA A 366 10.65 16.63 1.80
N SER A 367 9.36 16.29 1.85
CA SER A 367 8.28 17.16 2.35
C SER A 367 7.06 16.35 2.80
N GLY A 368 6.24 16.92 3.67
CA GLY A 368 4.95 16.35 4.10
C GLY A 368 4.84 16.05 5.59
N GLU A 369 3.64 15.64 6.01
CA GLU A 369 3.29 15.56 7.43
C GLU A 369 2.65 14.25 7.84
N SER A 370 2.79 13.91 9.13
CA SER A 370 2.06 12.81 9.78
C SER A 370 2.32 11.43 9.17
N ASN A 371 3.50 11.22 8.56
CA ASN A 371 3.91 9.92 8.05
C ASN A 371 4.44 9.04 9.20
N VAL A 372 4.27 7.72 9.09
CA VAL A 372 4.72 6.74 10.08
C VAL A 372 5.51 5.63 9.41
N PHE A 373 6.72 5.39 9.89
CA PHE A 373 7.61 4.33 9.42
C PHE A 373 7.98 3.41 10.57
N ASP A 374 7.65 2.13 10.45
CA ASP A 374 8.03 1.06 11.36
C ASP A 374 8.77 -0.02 10.56
N LEU A 375 10.09 0.05 10.58
CA LEU A 375 10.97 -0.87 9.86
C LEU A 375 11.34 -2.07 10.76
N ASN A 376 11.23 -3.28 10.20
CA ASN A 376 11.69 -4.49 10.88
C ASN A 376 13.21 -4.65 10.75
N TYR A 377 13.73 -4.50 9.53
CA TYR A 377 15.15 -4.60 9.20
C TYR A 377 15.54 -3.51 8.21
N ALA A 378 16.58 -2.75 8.53
CA ALA A 378 17.06 -1.71 7.64
C ALA A 378 18.60 -1.73 7.64
N THR A 379 19.22 -1.79 6.46
CA THR A 379 20.68 -1.74 6.30
C THR A 379 21.02 -0.84 5.14
N ALA A 380 21.89 0.14 5.38
CA ALA A 380 22.41 0.98 4.32
C ALA A 380 23.37 0.19 3.42
N ARG A 381 23.75 0.79 2.29
CA ARG A 381 24.72 0.24 1.34
C ARG A 381 26.08 0.04 1.98
N GLY A 382 26.71 -1.12 1.73
CA GLY A 382 28.09 -1.36 2.17
C GLY A 382 29.08 -0.36 1.60
N ALA A 383 29.98 0.18 2.42
CA ALA A 383 31.05 1.13 2.07
C ALA A 383 30.59 2.47 1.47
N GLY A 384 29.34 2.88 1.70
CA GLY A 384 28.81 4.19 1.28
C GLY A 384 29.26 5.31 2.23
N PRO A 385 30.04 6.32 1.80
CA PRO A 385 30.51 7.41 2.67
C PRO A 385 29.39 8.38 3.09
N ASP A 386 28.26 8.37 2.37
CA ASP A 386 27.15 9.32 2.54
C ASP A 386 25.84 8.61 2.88
N ASN A 387 25.91 7.42 3.47
CA ASN A 387 24.72 6.65 3.83
C ASN A 387 23.85 7.40 4.86
N ARG A 388 22.53 7.35 4.66
CA ARG A 388 21.53 8.00 5.52
C ARG A 388 20.39 7.04 5.82
N ALA A 389 19.98 6.96 7.09
CA ALA A 389 18.83 6.14 7.45
C ALA A 389 17.52 6.93 7.37
N PHE A 390 17.40 8.02 8.13
CA PHE A 390 16.19 8.83 8.16
C PHE A 390 16.50 10.29 7.86
N VAL A 391 16.00 10.78 6.73
CA VAL A 391 16.20 12.16 6.28
C VAL A 391 14.85 12.90 6.28
N CYS A 392 14.80 14.07 6.91
CA CYS A 392 13.64 14.96 6.92
C CYS A 392 14.04 16.34 6.36
N GLY A 393 13.42 16.72 5.25
CA GLY A 393 13.59 18.05 4.66
C GLY A 393 12.94 19.16 5.50
N ALA A 394 13.19 20.42 5.13
CA ALA A 394 12.69 21.58 5.88
C ALA A 394 11.16 21.67 6.00
N GLY A 395 10.44 21.08 5.04
CA GLY A 395 8.97 20.98 5.01
C GLY A 395 8.43 19.63 5.51
N ALA A 396 9.26 18.79 6.13
CA ALA A 396 8.83 17.54 6.74
C ALA A 396 8.62 17.72 8.25
N TYR A 397 7.42 17.42 8.75
CA TYR A 397 7.08 17.64 10.16
C TYR A 397 6.01 16.65 10.66
N ASN A 398 5.90 16.46 11.97
CA ASN A 398 5.00 15.50 12.61
C ASN A 398 5.16 14.04 12.13
N ASN A 399 6.32 13.67 11.58
CA ASN A 399 6.57 12.30 11.13
C ASN A 399 7.09 11.44 12.29
N THR A 400 6.82 10.13 12.25
CA THR A 400 7.31 9.16 13.25
C THR A 400 8.14 8.07 12.59
N PHE A 401 9.35 7.85 13.11
CA PHE A 401 10.31 6.88 12.57
C PHE A 401 10.68 5.85 13.64
N ARG A 402 10.66 4.57 13.26
CA ARG A 402 11.08 3.44 14.10
C ARG A 402 11.83 2.41 13.27
N ALA A 403 12.83 1.78 13.88
CA ALA A 403 13.52 0.63 13.29
C ALA A 403 13.92 -0.37 14.38
N LYS A 404 13.35 -1.57 14.31
CA LYS A 404 13.67 -2.66 15.24
C LYS A 404 15.11 -3.15 15.07
N PHE A 405 15.68 -2.91 13.89
CA PHE A 405 17.05 -3.25 13.56
C PHE A 405 17.57 -2.31 12.46
N LEU A 406 18.48 -1.42 12.83
CA LEU A 406 19.22 -0.55 11.91
C LEU A 406 20.69 -1.01 11.90
N ASN A 407 21.05 -1.78 10.88
CA ASN A 407 22.40 -2.32 10.72
C ASN A 407 23.33 -1.31 10.05
N VAL A 408 24.51 -1.12 10.65
CA VAL A 408 25.60 -0.33 10.07
C VAL A 408 26.75 -1.29 9.83
N ALA A 409 27.07 -1.59 8.56
CA ALA A 409 28.05 -2.61 8.25
C ALA A 409 29.45 -2.22 8.74
N ALA A 410 30.33 -3.22 8.85
CA ALA A 410 31.69 -3.01 9.36
C ALA A 410 32.48 -2.07 8.43
N GLY A 411 33.02 -1.00 9.01
CA GLY A 411 33.79 0.02 8.28
C GLY A 411 32.93 1.11 7.60
N ASP A 412 31.62 1.11 7.80
CA ASP A 412 30.72 2.09 7.17
C ASP A 412 30.42 3.29 8.07
N ASP A 413 30.18 4.43 7.44
CA ASP A 413 29.63 5.61 8.10
C ASP A 413 28.14 5.70 7.80
N LEU A 414 27.32 6.02 8.81
CA LEU A 414 25.88 6.22 8.68
C LEU A 414 25.44 7.49 9.40
N VAL A 415 24.73 8.35 8.69
CA VAL A 415 23.91 9.40 9.31
C VAL A 415 22.56 8.76 9.66
N ALA A 416 22.38 8.36 10.92
CA ALA A 416 21.15 7.69 11.33
C ALA A 416 19.95 8.63 11.24
N ILE A 417 20.12 9.90 11.61
CA ILE A 417 19.06 10.90 11.59
C ILE A 417 19.61 12.21 11.01
N GLU A 418 18.96 12.74 9.99
CA GLU A 418 19.18 14.07 9.44
C GLU A 418 17.84 14.81 9.40
N ASP A 419 17.57 15.63 10.42
CA ASP A 419 16.31 16.38 10.52
C ASP A 419 16.54 17.88 10.33
N ALA A 420 16.07 18.41 9.20
CA ALA A 420 16.12 19.82 8.84
C ALA A 420 14.78 20.55 9.05
N SER A 421 13.80 19.93 9.71
CA SER A 421 12.46 20.51 9.90
C SER A 421 12.48 21.90 10.53
N THR A 422 11.63 22.77 10.01
CA THR A 422 11.51 24.16 10.48
C THR A 422 10.23 24.43 11.28
N VAL A 423 9.45 23.40 11.61
CA VAL A 423 8.12 23.51 12.24
C VAL A 423 8.16 23.02 13.70
N PRO A 424 8.37 23.91 14.68
CA PRO A 424 8.58 23.50 16.08
C PRO A 424 7.33 23.00 16.80
N GLU A 425 6.14 23.40 16.37
CA GLU A 425 4.86 22.96 16.98
C GLU A 425 4.48 21.53 16.60
N ALA A 426 5.16 20.95 15.62
CA ALA A 426 4.83 19.64 15.04
C ALA A 426 6.12 18.86 14.76
N PRO A 427 6.88 18.47 15.79
CA PRO A 427 8.21 17.91 15.61
C PRO A 427 8.20 16.54 14.93
N ASN A 428 9.27 16.21 14.21
CA ASN A 428 9.53 14.83 13.83
C ASN A 428 9.99 14.03 15.06
N ILE A 429 9.53 12.79 15.16
CA ILE A 429 9.75 11.89 16.29
C ILE A 429 10.53 10.67 15.81
N PHE A 430 11.72 10.47 16.36
CA PHE A 430 12.54 9.30 16.13
C PHE A 430 12.52 8.45 17.40
N GLU A 431 11.94 7.26 17.31
CA GLU A 431 11.71 6.42 18.49
C GLU A 431 11.91 4.93 18.26
N GLY A 432 12.29 4.21 19.32
CA GLY A 432 12.38 2.74 19.29
C GLY A 432 13.35 2.23 18.23
N ILE A 433 14.46 2.96 18.03
CA ILE A 433 15.49 2.61 17.04
C ILE A 433 16.57 1.80 17.75
N ARG A 434 16.82 0.58 17.26
CA ARG A 434 17.95 -0.25 17.70
C ARG A 434 19.04 -0.26 16.64
N ILE A 435 20.16 0.37 16.94
CA ILE A 435 21.33 0.47 16.07
C ILE A 435 22.26 -0.73 16.32
N GLU A 436 22.74 -1.39 15.27
CA GLU A 436 23.86 -2.32 15.32
C GLU A 436 25.07 -1.67 14.66
N ALA A 437 25.98 -1.14 15.47
CA ALA A 437 27.20 -0.47 15.02
C ALA A 437 28.36 -1.47 15.00
N ASN A 438 28.62 -2.06 13.83
CA ASN A 438 29.65 -3.08 13.65
C ASN A 438 31.06 -2.49 13.66
N THR A 439 32.07 -3.37 13.73
CA THR A 439 33.47 -2.97 13.91
C THR A 439 33.91 -1.91 12.90
N GLY A 440 34.45 -0.80 13.41
CA GLY A 440 34.99 0.27 12.58
C GLY A 440 33.92 1.17 11.93
N SER A 441 32.64 0.97 12.23
CA SER A 441 31.57 1.86 11.76
C SER A 441 31.45 3.13 12.61
N ALA A 442 30.92 4.21 12.02
CA ALA A 442 30.52 5.40 12.75
C ALA A 442 29.06 5.75 12.47
N THR A 443 28.29 5.99 13.53
CA THR A 443 26.89 6.43 13.43
C THR A 443 26.72 7.83 13.98
N THR A 444 26.23 8.74 13.15
CA THR A 444 26.09 10.18 13.47
C THR A 444 24.63 10.63 13.35
N TYR A 445 24.36 11.86 13.79
CA TYR A 445 23.07 12.51 13.59
C TYR A 445 23.16 14.03 13.54
N THR A 446 22.18 14.65 12.87
CA THR A 446 21.88 16.08 12.93
C THR A 446 20.40 16.26 13.23
N ALA A 447 20.10 17.12 14.20
CA ALA A 447 18.74 17.37 14.68
C ALA A 447 18.41 18.86 14.64
N ALA A 448 17.18 19.19 14.23
CA ALA A 448 16.60 20.51 14.42
C ALA A 448 16.27 20.75 15.91
N PRO A 449 16.13 22.00 16.37
CA PRO A 449 15.74 22.28 17.76
C PRO A 449 14.40 21.66 18.18
N SER A 450 13.55 21.32 17.22
CA SER A 450 12.25 20.69 17.45
C SER A 450 12.32 19.16 17.45
N THR A 451 13.38 18.53 16.94
CA THR A 451 13.47 17.08 16.81
C THR A 451 13.29 16.37 18.17
N VAL A 452 12.44 15.35 18.21
CA VAL A 452 12.24 14.51 19.39
C VAL A 452 12.95 13.17 19.20
N LEU A 453 13.90 12.86 20.08
CA LEU A 453 14.60 11.59 20.15
C LEU A 453 14.18 10.84 21.42
N ARG A 454 13.79 9.57 21.33
CA ARG A 454 13.48 8.73 22.50
C ARG A 454 13.68 7.24 22.20
N ASP A 455 13.94 6.43 23.22
CA ASP A 455 14.04 4.97 23.09
C ASP A 455 15.01 4.51 21.97
N ILE A 456 16.12 5.23 21.77
CA ILE A 456 17.18 4.92 20.81
C ILE A 456 18.32 4.22 21.54
N VAL A 457 18.61 2.98 21.16
CA VAL A 457 19.63 2.13 21.77
C VAL A 457 20.61 1.61 20.73
N ALA A 458 21.79 1.18 21.16
CA ALA A 458 22.77 0.57 20.27
C ALA A 458 23.37 -0.72 20.85
N PHE A 459 23.69 -1.65 19.96
CA PHE A 459 24.64 -2.73 20.18
C PHE A 459 25.95 -2.34 19.50
N LEU A 460 27.03 -2.24 20.29
CA LEU A 460 28.34 -1.81 19.81
C LEU A 460 29.26 -3.03 19.65
N ASP A 461 29.46 -3.49 18.42
CA ASP A 461 30.42 -4.55 18.09
C ASP A 461 31.71 -3.95 17.54
N GLY A 462 32.26 -2.96 18.26
CA GLY A 462 33.44 -2.19 17.84
C GLY A 462 33.17 -1.00 16.93
N GLY A 463 31.91 -0.66 16.67
CA GLY A 463 31.50 0.61 16.06
C GLY A 463 31.31 1.73 17.09
N THR A 464 31.08 2.95 16.60
CA THR A 464 30.86 4.14 17.43
C THR A 464 29.53 4.80 17.11
N VAL A 465 28.93 5.46 18.11
CA VAL A 465 27.69 6.24 17.98
C VAL A 465 27.93 7.63 18.58
N GLN A 466 27.58 8.68 17.86
CA GLN A 466 27.73 10.07 18.29
C GLN A 466 26.93 10.35 19.59
N ASP A 467 27.56 11.06 20.52
CA ASP A 467 26.94 11.51 21.77
C ASP A 467 25.65 12.30 21.52
N GLY A 468 24.61 12.01 22.30
CA GLY A 468 23.29 12.64 22.19
C GLY A 468 22.29 11.89 21.30
N LEU A 469 22.74 10.99 20.42
CA LEU A 469 21.85 10.14 19.63
C LEU A 469 21.17 9.08 20.50
N LEU A 470 21.92 8.44 21.39
CA LEU A 470 21.38 7.42 22.29
C LEU A 470 20.46 8.07 23.33
N GLN A 471 19.22 7.63 23.36
CA GLN A 471 18.18 8.08 24.29
C GLN A 471 17.52 6.84 24.88
N TYR A 472 18.04 6.36 26.01
CA TYR A 472 17.50 5.14 26.61
C TYR A 472 16.05 5.34 27.05
N PRO A 473 15.20 4.30 26.97
CA PRO A 473 13.83 4.38 27.43
C PRO A 473 13.77 4.94 28.85
N GLY A 474 13.18 6.13 28.94
CA GLY A 474 13.38 7.13 29.99
C GLY A 474 14.26 6.64 31.12
N THR A 475 15.56 6.97 31.09
CA THR A 475 16.47 6.67 32.19
C THR A 475 15.78 7.13 33.47
N PRO A 476 15.34 6.21 34.35
CA PRO A 476 14.38 6.57 35.38
C PRO A 476 14.95 7.69 36.23
N THR A 477 14.35 8.87 36.12
CA THR A 477 14.73 10.02 36.93
C THR A 477 14.12 9.81 38.30
N THR A 478 14.98 9.65 39.30
CA THR A 478 14.54 9.66 40.69
C THR A 478 14.93 10.99 41.32
N THR A 479 13.97 11.64 41.95
CA THR A 479 14.25 12.83 42.77
C THR A 479 14.45 12.42 44.22
N GLN A 480 15.56 12.84 44.80
CA GLN A 480 15.84 12.71 46.24
C GLN A 480 15.82 14.10 46.87
N GLY A 481 15.40 14.20 48.14
CA GLY A 481 15.31 15.50 48.77
C GLY A 481 15.15 15.49 50.27
N LEU A 482 15.38 16.65 50.87
CA LEU A 482 15.22 16.88 52.31
C LEU A 482 14.62 18.26 52.55
N VAL A 483 13.67 18.30 53.48
CA VAL A 483 13.18 19.54 54.09
C VAL A 483 13.98 19.78 55.37
N ILE A 484 14.63 20.93 55.45
CA ILE A 484 15.37 21.37 56.63
C ILE A 484 14.50 22.41 57.34
N PRO A 485 13.85 22.06 58.47
CA PRO A 485 13.00 22.98 59.20
C PRO A 485 13.83 24.00 59.98
N ALA A 486 13.39 25.26 59.94
CA ALA A 486 13.95 26.39 60.67
C ALA A 486 15.50 26.45 60.68
N PRO A 487 16.18 26.43 59.51
CA PRO A 487 17.64 26.45 59.48
C PRO A 487 18.16 27.76 60.05
N ALA A 488 18.98 27.69 61.10
CA ALA A 488 19.57 28.84 61.79
C ALA A 488 20.98 29.20 61.27
N GLY A 489 21.55 28.38 60.38
CA GLY A 489 22.91 28.55 59.88
C GLY A 489 23.28 27.47 58.86
N PRO A 490 24.56 27.42 58.45
CA PRO A 490 25.04 26.40 57.53
C PRO A 490 24.90 24.99 58.14
N VAL A 491 24.30 24.06 57.39
CA VAL A 491 24.10 22.66 57.79
C VAL A 491 24.16 21.77 56.55
N SER A 492 24.61 20.52 56.71
CA SER A 492 24.68 19.53 55.63
C SER A 492 24.17 18.18 56.13
N TYR A 493 23.37 17.50 55.31
CA TYR A 493 22.77 16.21 55.64
C TYR A 493 22.97 15.24 54.47
N ALA A 494 23.53 14.07 54.75
CA ALA A 494 23.50 12.95 53.81
C ALA A 494 22.05 12.48 53.64
N ILE A 495 21.56 12.45 52.40
CA ILE A 495 20.16 12.12 52.09
C ILE A 495 20.02 10.82 51.32
N TRP A 496 21.09 10.41 50.62
CA TRP A 496 21.02 9.28 49.71
C TRP A 496 22.41 8.71 49.46
N ARG A 497 22.46 7.41 49.13
CA ARG A 497 23.69 6.71 48.76
C ARG A 497 23.44 5.97 47.46
N ALA A 498 24.32 6.15 46.48
CA ALA A 498 24.17 5.57 45.16
C ALA A 498 24.27 4.03 45.23
N PRO A 499 23.24 3.28 44.82
CA PRO A 499 23.33 1.82 44.78
C PRO A 499 24.17 1.31 43.60
N HIS A 500 24.23 2.09 42.52
CA HIS A 500 24.96 1.83 41.27
C HIS A 500 25.54 3.15 40.74
N ALA A 501 26.37 3.07 39.69
CA ALA A 501 26.86 4.27 39.01
C ALA A 501 25.69 5.04 38.36
N CYS A 502 25.65 6.36 38.56
CA CYS A 502 24.54 7.21 38.13
C CYS A 502 24.98 8.67 38.01
N THR A 503 24.08 9.56 37.58
CA THR A 503 24.40 10.98 37.33
C THR A 503 23.38 11.89 37.98
N VAL A 504 23.82 12.87 38.77
CA VAL A 504 22.97 13.97 39.23
C VAL A 504 22.79 14.96 38.08
N THR A 505 21.56 15.32 37.73
CA THR A 505 21.25 16.22 36.60
C THR A 505 20.75 17.59 37.03
N ALA A 506 20.25 17.72 38.26
CA ALA A 506 19.85 19.02 38.79
C ALA A 506 19.97 19.09 40.32
N VAL A 507 20.19 20.30 40.82
CA VAL A 507 20.01 20.67 42.23
C VAL A 507 18.98 21.80 42.29
N ARG A 508 17.89 21.61 43.04
CA ARG A 508 16.79 22.56 43.14
C ARG A 508 16.55 22.96 44.59
N GLY A 509 16.07 24.18 44.80
CA GLY A 509 15.80 24.71 46.12
C GLY A 509 14.45 25.42 46.21
N TYR A 510 13.81 25.27 47.36
CA TYR A 510 12.62 26.02 47.76
C TYR A 510 12.82 26.53 49.18
N ARG A 511 12.40 27.77 49.44
CA ARG A 511 12.47 28.38 50.76
C ARG A 511 11.11 28.90 51.19
N GLU A 512 10.72 28.58 52.41
CA GLU A 512 9.55 29.15 53.08
C GLU A 512 10.01 30.13 54.17
N GLY A 513 9.43 31.34 54.19
CA GLY A 513 9.76 32.38 55.17
C GLY A 513 11.19 32.92 55.08
N GLY A 514 11.48 34.02 55.79
CA GLY A 514 12.78 34.70 55.81
C GLY A 514 13.10 35.58 54.61
N SER A 515 14.34 36.07 54.52
CA SER A 515 14.80 36.99 53.45
C SER A 515 15.81 36.37 52.48
N GLY A 516 16.40 35.21 52.82
CA GLY A 516 17.28 34.51 51.88
C GLY A 516 17.82 33.18 52.43
N ALA A 517 18.28 32.33 51.52
CA ALA A 517 19.15 31.21 51.83
C ALA A 517 20.05 30.95 50.63
N THR A 518 21.21 30.33 50.84
CA THR A 518 21.98 29.73 49.74
C THR A 518 22.10 28.24 49.98
N ILE A 519 22.01 27.44 48.92
CA ILE A 519 22.08 25.97 49.00
C ILE A 519 23.09 25.38 48.03
N ASN A 520 23.51 24.15 48.30
CA ASN A 520 24.25 23.30 47.39
C ASN A 520 23.91 21.82 47.65
N ALA A 521 24.38 20.93 46.80
CA ALA A 521 24.47 19.52 47.09
C ALA A 521 25.93 19.08 46.99
N VAL A 522 26.29 17.96 47.60
CA VAL A 522 27.67 17.48 47.71
C VAL A 522 27.70 16.00 47.39
N ALA A 523 28.61 15.59 46.52
CA ALA A 523 28.91 14.19 46.22
C ALA A 523 30.41 13.94 46.40
N GLY A 524 30.77 12.85 47.09
CA GLY A 524 32.19 12.52 47.33
C GLY A 524 32.97 13.61 48.09
N GLY A 525 32.28 14.52 48.79
CA GLY A 525 32.89 15.67 49.47
C GLY A 525 33.09 16.92 48.59
N ALA A 526 32.71 16.89 47.32
CA ALA A 526 32.77 18.03 46.40
C ALA A 526 31.39 18.61 46.10
N ASP A 527 31.31 19.92 45.91
CA ASP A 527 30.05 20.62 45.62
C ASP A 527 29.55 20.30 44.21
N LEU A 528 28.25 20.05 44.09
CA LEU A 528 27.57 19.77 42.83
C LEU A 528 27.19 21.03 42.06
N LEU A 529 27.17 22.20 42.69
CA LEU A 529 27.05 23.49 42.01
C LEU A 529 28.35 24.28 42.14
N ALA A 530 28.84 24.84 41.03
CA ALA A 530 30.03 25.71 41.02
C ALA A 530 29.84 26.98 41.88
N VAL A 531 28.60 27.47 41.97
CA VAL A 531 28.18 28.58 42.82
C VAL A 531 26.94 28.16 43.58
N ASN A 532 26.91 28.43 44.89
CA ASN A 532 25.74 28.13 45.72
C ASN A 532 24.48 28.80 45.15
N LEU A 533 23.40 28.04 45.00
CA LEU A 533 22.13 28.54 44.49
C LEU A 533 21.49 29.48 45.51
N SER A 534 21.24 30.73 45.10
CA SER A 534 20.58 31.74 45.93
C SER A 534 19.06 31.61 45.88
N LEU A 535 18.44 31.45 47.05
CA LEU A 535 16.99 31.39 47.25
C LEU A 535 16.46 32.75 47.73
N ALA A 536 16.64 33.78 46.91
CA ALA A 536 16.27 35.16 47.25
C ALA A 536 14.75 35.37 47.38
N THR A 537 13.95 34.58 46.65
CA THR A 537 12.48 34.68 46.65
C THR A 537 11.87 33.53 47.45
N ALA A 538 11.10 33.85 48.49
CA ALA A 538 10.36 32.83 49.24
C ALA A 538 9.18 32.30 48.40
N GLY A 539 8.84 31.02 48.57
CA GLY A 539 7.67 30.42 47.90
C GLY A 539 7.89 30.04 46.44
N THR A 540 9.13 30.06 45.94
CA THR A 540 9.46 29.75 44.55
C THR A 540 10.54 28.66 44.48
N TRP A 541 10.35 27.69 43.59
CA TRP A 541 11.39 26.74 43.22
C TRP A 541 12.41 27.41 42.31
N LEU A 542 13.68 27.27 42.65
CA LEU A 542 14.79 27.70 41.82
C LEU A 542 15.67 26.49 41.49
N SER A 543 16.28 26.51 40.31
CA SER A 543 17.23 25.49 39.85
C SER A 543 18.63 26.08 39.79
N GLY A 544 19.63 25.25 40.12
CA GLY A 544 21.04 25.62 39.93
C GLY A 544 21.35 25.89 38.45
N PRO A 545 22.33 26.74 38.13
CA PRO A 545 22.70 27.10 36.76
C PRO A 545 23.41 25.98 35.99
N GLY A 546 23.68 24.84 36.64
CA GLY A 546 24.35 23.68 36.08
C GLY A 546 24.97 22.84 37.21
N VAL A 547 25.09 21.54 36.98
CA VAL A 547 25.73 20.60 37.91
C VAL A 547 27.16 20.31 37.48
N GLN A 548 28.06 20.19 38.43
CA GLN A 548 29.45 19.74 38.29
C GLN A 548 29.64 18.51 39.18
N ASN A 549 30.71 17.73 38.96
CA ASN A 549 30.95 16.50 39.73
C ASN A 549 29.72 15.56 39.77
N ALA A 550 28.97 15.54 38.66
CA ALA A 550 27.64 14.96 38.60
C ALA A 550 27.63 13.42 38.52
N ALA A 551 28.72 12.82 38.04
CA ALA A 551 28.88 11.36 38.01
C ALA A 551 29.13 10.82 39.42
N LEU A 552 28.36 9.80 39.79
CA LEU A 552 28.44 9.09 41.06
C LEU A 552 28.83 7.64 40.79
N GLU A 553 29.74 7.12 41.58
CA GLU A 553 30.06 5.70 41.62
C GLU A 553 29.14 4.95 42.59
N ALA A 554 29.05 3.62 42.42
CA ALA A 554 28.33 2.78 43.38
C ALA A 554 28.91 2.94 44.79
N GLY A 555 28.06 3.34 45.74
CA GLY A 555 28.40 3.58 47.13
C GLY A 555 28.71 5.04 47.48
N ASP A 556 28.75 5.96 46.51
CA ASP A 556 28.91 7.39 46.79
C ASP A 556 27.74 7.93 47.61
N THR A 557 28.06 8.82 48.55
CA THR A 557 27.04 9.48 49.39
C THR A 557 26.75 10.87 48.85
N VAL A 558 25.47 11.17 48.66
CA VAL A 558 25.00 12.50 48.31
C VAL A 558 24.41 13.18 49.53
N ALA A 559 24.85 14.41 49.77
CA ALA A 559 24.35 15.28 50.81
C ALA A 559 23.77 16.56 50.22
N VAL A 560 22.79 17.13 50.91
CA VAL A 560 22.28 18.48 50.60
C VAL A 560 22.67 19.44 51.71
N ALA A 561 23.01 20.66 51.33
CA ALA A 561 23.59 21.65 52.24
C ALA A 561 22.89 23.00 52.13
N VAL A 562 22.48 23.54 53.27
CA VAL A 562 22.21 24.98 53.43
C VAL A 562 23.55 25.63 53.74
N ARG A 563 23.94 26.61 52.93
CA ARG A 563 25.23 27.30 53.00
C ARG A 563 25.15 28.61 53.76
N SER A 564 24.00 29.28 53.70
CA SER A 564 23.69 30.45 54.52
C SER A 564 22.18 30.64 54.62
N VAL A 565 21.74 31.38 55.64
CA VAL A 565 20.34 31.79 55.84
C VAL A 565 20.27 33.25 56.23
N ALA A 566 19.17 33.91 55.87
CA ALA A 566 18.85 35.28 56.25
C ALA A 566 17.35 35.41 56.55
N GLY A 567 17.00 36.19 57.57
CA GLY A 567 15.61 36.53 57.92
C GLY A 567 14.79 35.42 58.59
N SER A 568 15.42 34.34 59.06
CA SER A 568 14.75 33.21 59.73
C SER A 568 13.76 32.45 58.83
N PRO A 569 14.24 31.71 57.81
CA PRO A 569 13.39 30.79 57.04
C PRO A 569 12.72 29.76 57.95
N THR A 570 11.45 29.44 57.69
CA THR A 570 10.72 28.37 58.41
C THR A 570 11.05 26.99 57.84
N ALA A 571 11.40 26.91 56.56
CA ALA A 571 11.88 25.70 55.92
C ALA A 571 12.75 26.01 54.69
N VAL A 572 13.72 25.14 54.43
CA VAL A 572 14.43 25.07 53.14
C VAL A 572 14.36 23.64 52.62
N THR A 573 13.77 23.44 51.46
CA THR A 573 13.71 22.15 50.77
C THR A 573 14.77 22.12 49.68
N ILE A 574 15.57 21.06 49.65
CA ILE A 574 16.57 20.83 48.61
C ILE A 574 16.24 19.51 47.92
N LEU A 575 16.17 19.53 46.59
CA LEU A 575 15.99 18.35 45.74
C LEU A 575 17.22 18.14 44.86
N ILE A 576 17.52 16.89 44.57
CA ILE A 576 18.46 16.47 43.53
C ILE A 576 17.74 15.54 42.56
N ASP A 577 17.90 15.77 41.26
CA ASP A 577 17.39 14.88 40.21
C ASP A 577 18.54 13.95 39.79
N ILE A 578 18.27 12.65 39.72
CA ILE A 578 19.27 11.61 39.47
C ILE A 578 18.80 10.74 38.30
N GLU A 579 19.67 10.54 37.32
CA GLU A 579 19.51 9.62 36.19
C GLU A 579 20.44 8.41 36.34
N GLY A 580 20.05 7.28 35.75
CA GLY A 580 20.87 6.07 35.68
C GLY A 580 20.62 5.05 36.80
N LEU A 581 19.46 5.10 37.44
CA LEU A 581 19.09 4.18 38.54
C LEU A 581 18.33 2.91 38.08
N GLY A 582 18.28 2.67 36.77
CA GLY A 582 17.54 1.57 36.13
C GLY A 582 18.38 0.35 35.83
#